data_AF-Q5ZH35-F1
#
_entry.id   AF-Q5ZH35-F1
#
_cell.length_a   1.000
_cell.length_b   1.000
_cell.length_c   1.000
_cell.angle_alpha   90.00
_cell.angle_beta   90.00
_cell.angle_gamma   90.00
#
_symmetry.space_group_name_H-M   'P 1'
#
loop_
_entity.id
_entity.type
_entity.pdbx_description
1 polymer ?
#
loop_
_entity_poly.entity_id
_entity_poly.type
_entity_poly.pdbx_seq_one_letter_code
_entity_poly.pdbx_strand_id
1 'polypeptide(L)'
;RAVKERLSMAESEGLMPQDLINAKPVAAAVKEFFGSSQLSQFMDQNNPLSEITHKRRVSALGPGGLTRERAGFEVRDVHPTHYGRVCPIETPEGPNIGLINSLATYARTNEYGFLESPYRRVKDTVVTDEIVFLSAIEEADHVIAQASAEVRDGKLVEELVAVRHMNEFSVKAPEEVTLMDVSPRQVVSVAASLIPFLEHDDANRALMGSNMQRQAVPTLRAEKPLVGTGMERNVALDSGVCVTARRGGVVDSVDASRIVIRVNDDEVEAGEAGVDIYTLIKYTRSNQNTCINQRPLVKKGDVVAVKDILADGSSVDMGELALGQNMRVAFMPWNGYNFEDSILISERVV
;
A
#
# COMPACT_ATOMS: atom_id res chain seq x y z
N ARG A 1 39.91 -4.57 -4.42
CA ARG A 1 41.05 -4.45 -5.37
C ARG A 1 42.03 -3.36 -4.98
N ALA A 2 41.62 -2.09 -4.89
CA ALA A 2 42.49 -0.97 -4.49
C ALA A 2 43.21 -1.18 -3.13
N VAL A 3 42.53 -1.76 -2.14
CA VAL A 3 43.14 -2.12 -0.84
C VAL A 3 44.26 -3.15 -1.00
N LYS A 4 44.08 -4.16 -1.88
CA LYS A 4 45.08 -5.20 -2.16
C LYS A 4 46.31 -4.63 -2.88
N GLU A 5 46.09 -3.72 -3.83
CA GLU A 5 47.18 -3.02 -4.54
C GLU A 5 48.00 -2.13 -3.58
N ARG A 6 47.34 -1.43 -2.65
CA ARG A 6 48.03 -0.66 -1.59
C ARG A 6 48.80 -1.55 -0.62
N LEU A 7 48.23 -2.68 -0.21
CA LEU A 7 48.90 -3.67 0.63
C LEU A 7 50.15 -4.27 -0.05
N SER A 8 50.14 -4.43 -1.37
CA SER A 8 51.32 -4.94 -2.10
C SER A 8 52.42 -3.91 -2.34
N MET A 9 52.12 -2.62 -2.20
CA MET A 9 53.08 -1.53 -2.49
C MET A 9 53.62 -0.85 -1.22
N ALA A 10 53.07 -1.16 -0.05
CA ALA A 10 53.42 -0.47 1.19
C ALA A 10 54.46 -1.26 2.00
N GLU A 11 55.52 -0.58 2.47
CA GLU A 11 56.49 -1.15 3.40
C GLU A 11 55.82 -1.48 4.74
N SER A 12 56.12 -2.66 5.28
CA SER A 12 55.30 -3.39 6.25
C SER A 12 55.21 -2.78 7.67
N GLU A 13 55.92 -1.69 7.97
CA GLU A 13 55.99 -1.14 9.33
C GLU A 13 55.13 0.13 9.50
N GLY A 14 54.17 0.08 10.43
CA GLY A 14 53.43 1.27 10.91
C GLY A 14 52.12 1.61 10.20
N LEU A 15 51.63 0.79 9.27
CA LEU A 15 50.36 1.05 8.56
C LEU A 15 49.13 0.83 9.45
N MET A 16 48.29 1.86 9.56
CA MET A 16 47.00 1.76 10.21
C MET A 16 45.89 1.43 9.18
N PRO A 17 44.81 0.72 9.57
CA PRO A 17 43.73 0.35 8.64
C PRO A 17 43.12 1.53 7.85
N GLN A 18 43.07 2.71 8.45
CA GLN A 18 42.57 3.94 7.82
C GLN A 18 43.39 4.39 6.60
N ASP A 19 44.68 4.05 6.53
CA ASP A 19 45.56 4.43 5.42
C ASP A 19 45.35 3.52 4.19
N LEU A 20 44.88 2.30 4.45
CA LEU A 20 44.60 1.29 3.45
C LEU A 20 43.19 1.43 2.85
N ILE A 21 42.23 1.91 3.63
CA ILE A 21 40.82 2.03 3.24
C ILE A 21 40.57 3.36 2.52
N ASN A 22 40.03 3.29 1.30
CA ASN A 22 39.52 4.45 0.59
C ASN A 22 37.99 4.36 0.49
N ALA A 23 37.27 5.29 1.12
CA ALA A 23 35.81 5.33 1.11
C ALA A 23 35.22 5.92 -0.19
N LYS A 24 36.03 6.63 -1.01
CA LYS A 24 35.54 7.30 -2.23
C LYS A 24 34.80 6.37 -3.20
N PRO A 25 35.29 5.15 -3.51
CA PRO A 25 34.59 4.22 -4.40
C PRO A 25 33.23 3.76 -3.84
N VAL A 26 33.13 3.58 -2.53
CA VAL A 26 31.88 3.18 -1.87
C VAL A 26 30.86 4.32 -1.96
N ALA A 27 31.26 5.54 -1.62
CA ALA A 27 30.40 6.71 -1.71
C ALA A 27 29.96 7.00 -3.16
N ALA A 28 30.87 6.82 -4.13
CA ALA A 28 30.56 6.95 -5.54
C ALA A 28 29.52 5.93 -6.01
N ALA A 29 29.68 4.66 -5.64
CA ALA A 29 28.73 3.61 -6.00
C ALA A 29 27.32 3.87 -5.43
N VAL A 30 27.24 4.30 -4.17
CA VAL A 30 25.95 4.66 -3.54
C VAL A 30 25.34 5.88 -4.22
N LYS A 31 26.14 6.91 -4.50
CA LYS A 31 25.67 8.13 -5.19
C LYS A 31 25.20 7.84 -6.61
N GLU A 32 25.89 6.97 -7.33
CA GLU A 32 25.50 6.53 -8.67
C GLU A 32 24.18 5.76 -8.61
N PHE A 33 24.05 4.81 -7.67
CA PHE A 33 22.80 4.06 -7.50
C PHE A 33 21.60 4.98 -7.23
N PHE A 34 21.67 5.86 -6.24
CA PHE A 34 20.53 6.74 -5.93
C PHE A 34 20.34 7.89 -6.94
N GLY A 35 21.40 8.30 -7.64
CA GLY A 35 21.37 9.43 -8.56
C GLY A 35 20.97 9.10 -10.00
N SER A 36 21.27 7.89 -10.49
CA SER A 36 21.07 7.52 -11.91
C SER A 36 20.43 6.14 -12.14
N SER A 37 20.20 5.32 -11.11
CA SER A 37 19.53 4.03 -11.29
C SER A 37 18.10 4.19 -11.79
N GLN A 38 17.69 3.34 -12.73
CA GLN A 38 16.31 3.29 -13.24
C GLN A 38 15.29 2.91 -12.16
N LEU A 39 15.74 2.20 -11.10
CA LEU A 39 14.90 1.82 -9.97
C LEU A 39 14.82 2.92 -8.90
N SER A 40 15.73 3.90 -8.92
CA SER A 40 15.67 5.10 -8.06
C SER A 40 14.77 6.14 -8.73
N GLN A 41 13.46 6.01 -8.50
CA GLN A 41 12.45 6.85 -9.14
C GLN A 41 12.10 8.06 -8.28
N PHE A 42 11.82 9.18 -8.94
CA PHE A 42 11.28 10.34 -8.26
C PHE A 42 9.88 10.02 -7.74
N MET A 43 9.64 10.27 -6.45
CA MET A 43 8.43 9.80 -5.79
C MET A 43 7.18 10.53 -6.29
N ASP A 44 6.19 9.75 -6.71
CA ASP A 44 4.82 10.20 -7.01
C ASP A 44 4.06 10.59 -5.72
N GLN A 45 3.93 11.89 -5.50
CA GLN A 45 3.31 12.53 -4.33
C GLN A 45 2.13 13.42 -4.74
N ASN A 46 1.32 12.97 -5.70
CA ASN A 46 0.07 13.64 -6.03
C ASN A 46 -0.89 13.62 -4.83
N ASN A 47 -1.06 12.46 -4.21
CA ASN A 47 -1.93 12.25 -3.05
C ASN A 47 -1.43 11.06 -2.20
N PRO A 48 -1.99 10.80 -1.01
CA PRO A 48 -1.53 9.72 -0.13
C PRO A 48 -1.52 8.32 -0.78
N LEU A 49 -2.50 8.05 -1.66
CA LEU A 49 -2.60 6.76 -2.35
C LEU A 49 -1.49 6.60 -3.40
N SER A 50 -1.14 7.66 -4.13
CA SER A 50 -0.04 7.61 -5.10
C SER A 50 1.28 7.23 -4.44
N GLU A 51 1.52 7.75 -3.23
CA GLU A 51 2.71 7.44 -2.44
C GLU A 51 2.78 5.96 -2.03
N ILE A 52 1.68 5.42 -1.48
CA ILE A 52 1.62 4.02 -1.04
C ILE A 52 1.77 3.08 -2.22
N THR A 53 1.02 3.30 -3.30
CA THR A 53 1.12 2.44 -4.49
C THR A 53 2.55 2.46 -5.04
N HIS A 54 3.20 3.63 -5.09
CA HIS A 54 4.55 3.72 -5.63
C HIS A 54 5.56 2.95 -4.77
N LYS A 55 5.44 3.01 -3.44
CA LYS A 55 6.26 2.24 -2.50
C LYS A 55 6.02 0.71 -2.60
N ARG A 56 4.82 0.30 -3.04
CA ARG A 56 4.41 -1.12 -3.17
C ARG A 56 4.49 -1.64 -4.61
N ARG A 57 5.15 -0.93 -5.51
CA ARG A 57 5.30 -1.29 -6.91
C ARG A 57 6.43 -2.29 -7.11
N VAL A 58 6.20 -3.30 -7.95
CA VAL A 58 7.18 -4.28 -8.40
C VAL A 58 7.43 -4.08 -9.89
N SER A 59 8.71 -3.98 -10.28
CA SER A 59 9.13 -3.76 -11.66
C SER A 59 9.98 -4.93 -12.14
N ALA A 60 9.59 -5.54 -13.27
CA ALA A 60 10.41 -6.51 -13.99
C ALA A 60 11.50 -5.83 -14.86
N LEU A 61 11.43 -4.50 -15.01
CA LEU A 61 12.41 -3.68 -15.73
C LEU A 61 13.53 -3.22 -14.79
N GLY A 62 14.74 -3.09 -15.32
CA GLY A 62 15.90 -2.53 -14.62
C GLY A 62 17.19 -3.30 -14.89
N PRO A 63 18.32 -2.91 -14.27
CA PRO A 63 19.58 -3.65 -14.38
C PRO A 63 19.40 -5.11 -13.95
N GLY A 64 19.71 -6.05 -14.84
CA GLY A 64 19.51 -7.50 -14.60
C GLY A 64 18.09 -8.01 -14.85
N GLY A 65 17.13 -7.13 -15.17
CA GLY A 65 15.76 -7.48 -15.53
C GLY A 65 15.53 -7.52 -17.04
N LEU A 66 14.27 -7.37 -17.44
CA LEU A 66 13.84 -7.34 -18.83
C LEU A 66 14.01 -5.95 -19.44
N THR A 67 14.26 -5.90 -20.75
CA THR A 67 14.08 -4.69 -21.55
C THR A 67 12.70 -4.72 -22.21
N ARG A 68 12.11 -3.55 -22.48
CA ARG A 68 10.76 -3.45 -23.07
C ARG A 68 10.61 -4.23 -24.38
N GLU A 69 11.65 -4.23 -25.20
CA GLU A 69 11.68 -4.90 -26.52
C GLU A 69 11.78 -6.43 -26.41
N ARG A 70 12.38 -6.94 -25.32
CA ARG A 70 12.55 -8.38 -25.08
C ARG A 70 11.43 -9.00 -24.26
N ALA A 71 10.54 -8.16 -23.71
CA ALA A 71 9.41 -8.61 -22.93
C ALA A 71 8.28 -9.12 -23.85
N GLY A 72 8.25 -10.44 -24.03
CA GLY A 72 7.21 -11.15 -24.77
C GLY A 72 5.84 -11.14 -24.07
N PHE A 73 4.90 -11.89 -24.63
CA PHE A 73 3.53 -11.98 -24.11
C PHE A 73 3.48 -12.72 -22.75
N GLU A 74 4.19 -13.86 -22.64
CA GLU A 74 4.15 -14.74 -21.45
C GLU A 74 4.55 -14.04 -20.15
N VAL A 75 5.49 -13.08 -20.22
CA VAL A 75 5.96 -12.32 -19.04
C VAL A 75 5.02 -11.19 -18.62
N ARG A 76 4.05 -10.85 -19.47
CA ARG A 76 3.05 -9.80 -19.22
C ARG A 76 1.71 -10.37 -18.75
N ASP A 77 1.51 -11.67 -18.97
CA ASP A 77 0.25 -12.34 -18.65
C ASP A 77 0.08 -12.53 -17.14
N VAL A 78 -1.18 -12.71 -16.72
CA VAL A 78 -1.52 -12.96 -15.32
C VAL A 78 -1.34 -14.44 -15.03
N HIS A 79 -0.27 -14.77 -14.31
CA HIS A 79 -0.03 -16.15 -13.89
C HIS A 79 -0.91 -16.52 -12.68
N PRO A 80 -1.45 -17.75 -12.57
CA PRO A 80 -2.28 -18.17 -11.44
C PRO A 80 -1.64 -17.97 -10.06
N THR A 81 -0.31 -18.07 -9.97
CA THR A 81 0.42 -17.86 -8.71
C THR A 81 0.45 -16.39 -8.25
N HIS A 82 0.04 -15.44 -9.10
CA HIS A 82 -0.14 -14.04 -8.71
C HIS A 82 -1.25 -13.88 -7.67
N TYR A 83 -2.18 -14.83 -7.59
CA TYR A 83 -3.27 -14.81 -6.61
C TYR A 83 -2.72 -14.58 -5.19
N GLY A 84 -3.19 -13.50 -4.55
CA GLY A 84 -2.78 -13.14 -3.20
C GLY A 84 -1.40 -12.48 -3.07
N ARG A 85 -0.65 -12.30 -4.17
CA ARG A 85 0.75 -11.81 -4.18
C ARG A 85 0.92 -10.55 -5.03
N VAL A 86 0.44 -10.59 -6.27
CA VAL A 86 0.52 -9.51 -7.24
C VAL A 86 -0.88 -9.20 -7.74
N CYS A 87 -1.26 -7.93 -7.74
CA CYS A 87 -2.58 -7.51 -8.19
C CYS A 87 -2.75 -7.76 -9.69
N PRO A 88 -3.81 -8.46 -10.13
CA PRO A 88 -4.07 -8.70 -11.55
C PRO A 88 -4.72 -7.50 -12.26
N ILE A 89 -5.21 -6.50 -11.52
CA ILE A 89 -5.93 -5.33 -12.06
C ILE A 89 -4.99 -4.14 -12.21
N GLU A 90 -4.17 -3.87 -11.19
CA GLU A 90 -3.37 -2.64 -11.16
C GLU A 90 -2.05 -2.80 -11.91
N THR A 91 -2.08 -2.44 -13.19
CA THR A 91 -0.93 -2.27 -14.06
C THR A 91 -1.06 -0.95 -14.84
N PRO A 92 0.04 -0.27 -15.19
CA PRO A 92 -0.01 0.84 -16.13
C PRO A 92 -0.54 0.40 -17.49
N GLU A 93 -1.28 1.29 -18.14
CA GLU A 93 -1.68 1.15 -19.52
C GLU A 93 -0.51 1.40 -20.49
N GLY A 94 -0.61 0.88 -21.70
CA GLY A 94 0.37 1.08 -22.75
C GLY A 94 1.59 0.14 -22.67
N PRO A 95 2.81 0.60 -23.01
CA PRO A 95 3.94 -0.30 -23.29
C PRO A 95 4.48 -1.04 -22.06
N ASN A 96 4.17 -0.58 -20.85
CA ASN A 96 4.63 -1.19 -19.60
C ASN A 96 3.61 -2.17 -18.99
N ILE A 97 2.50 -2.45 -19.68
CA ILE A 97 1.47 -3.37 -19.21
C ILE A 97 2.06 -4.74 -18.82
N GLY A 98 1.74 -5.22 -17.62
CA GLY A 98 2.19 -6.50 -17.05
C GLY A 98 3.65 -6.52 -16.56
N LEU A 99 4.45 -5.50 -16.88
CA LEU A 99 5.86 -5.40 -16.45
C LEU A 99 6.06 -4.59 -15.18
N ILE A 100 5.08 -3.74 -14.87
CA ILE A 100 5.02 -2.96 -13.65
C ILE A 100 3.71 -3.34 -12.98
N ASN A 101 3.81 -4.05 -11.87
CA ASN A 101 2.65 -4.51 -11.13
C ASN A 101 2.71 -3.96 -9.70
N SER A 102 1.59 -4.07 -8.99
CA SER A 102 1.51 -3.68 -7.57
C SER A 102 1.32 -4.91 -6.70
N LEU A 103 1.91 -4.88 -5.51
CA LEU A 103 1.69 -5.95 -4.52
C LEU A 103 0.21 -6.01 -4.13
N ALA A 104 -0.29 -7.23 -3.93
CA ALA A 104 -1.62 -7.43 -3.37
C ALA A 104 -1.68 -6.96 -1.91
N THR A 105 -2.89 -6.82 -1.37
CA THR A 105 -3.12 -6.14 -0.07
C THR A 105 -2.36 -6.79 1.09
N TYR A 106 -2.43 -8.12 1.23
CA TYR A 106 -1.77 -8.85 2.33
C TYR A 106 -0.45 -9.52 1.93
N ALA A 107 0.03 -9.28 0.71
CA ALA A 107 1.28 -9.86 0.24
C ALA A 107 2.46 -9.35 1.06
N ARG A 108 3.37 -10.27 1.43
CA ARG A 108 4.64 -9.95 2.08
C ARG A 108 5.79 -10.68 1.40
N THR A 109 7.00 -10.18 1.60
CA THR A 109 8.23 -10.83 1.12
C THR A 109 8.90 -11.56 2.27
N ASN A 110 9.33 -12.80 2.04
CA ASN A 110 10.09 -13.56 3.04
C ASN A 110 11.61 -13.28 2.99
N GLU A 111 12.37 -13.91 3.87
CA GLU A 111 13.82 -13.69 4.00
C GLU A 111 14.61 -14.00 2.72
N TYR A 112 14.06 -14.85 1.85
CA TYR A 112 14.69 -15.24 0.58
C TYR A 112 14.24 -14.38 -0.62
N GLY A 113 13.29 -13.47 -0.42
CA GLY A 113 12.76 -12.61 -1.49
C GLY A 113 11.52 -13.16 -2.20
N PHE A 114 10.93 -14.28 -1.76
CA PHE A 114 9.68 -14.79 -2.34
C PHE A 114 8.46 -14.08 -1.76
N LEU A 115 7.46 -13.88 -2.61
CA LEU A 115 6.16 -13.35 -2.20
C LEU A 115 5.31 -14.43 -1.56
N GLU A 116 4.78 -14.13 -0.38
CA GLU A 116 3.88 -14.98 0.39
C GLU A 116 2.51 -14.34 0.54
N SER A 117 1.48 -15.18 0.64
CA SER A 117 0.11 -14.77 0.93
C SER A 117 -0.40 -15.50 2.18
N PRO A 118 -1.22 -14.86 3.03
CA PRO A 118 -1.74 -15.49 4.24
C PRO A 118 -2.97 -16.37 3.96
N TYR A 119 -3.04 -17.50 4.66
CA TYR A 119 -4.15 -18.44 4.66
C TYR A 119 -4.49 -18.87 6.08
N ARG A 120 -5.76 -19.15 6.36
CA ARG A 120 -6.23 -19.75 7.61
C ARG A 120 -6.08 -21.27 7.52
N ARG A 121 -5.58 -21.89 8.58
CA ARG A 121 -5.45 -23.36 8.62
C ARG A 121 -6.81 -24.02 8.87
N VAL A 122 -7.11 -25.08 8.13
CA VAL A 122 -8.29 -25.94 8.33
C VAL A 122 -7.83 -27.28 8.89
N LYS A 123 -8.40 -27.73 10.01
CA LYS A 123 -8.13 -29.02 10.64
C LYS A 123 -9.45 -29.73 10.88
N ASP A 124 -9.60 -30.96 10.36
CA ASP A 124 -10.79 -31.78 10.54
C ASP A 124 -12.09 -31.00 10.23
N THR A 125 -12.14 -30.30 9.08
CA THR A 125 -13.24 -29.40 8.62
C THR A 125 -13.44 -28.11 9.43
N VAL A 126 -12.67 -27.90 10.50
CA VAL A 126 -12.72 -26.70 11.34
C VAL A 126 -11.71 -25.67 10.84
N VAL A 127 -12.20 -24.50 10.46
CA VAL A 127 -11.38 -23.33 10.12
C VAL A 127 -10.87 -22.69 11.41
N THR A 128 -9.54 -22.64 11.55
CA THR A 128 -8.88 -22.07 12.72
C THR A 128 -8.50 -20.60 12.50
N ASP A 129 -8.16 -19.91 13.58
CA ASP A 129 -7.60 -18.54 13.53
C ASP A 129 -6.07 -18.53 13.37
N GLU A 130 -5.47 -19.71 13.17
CA GLU A 130 -4.04 -19.85 12.88
C GLU A 130 -3.78 -19.41 11.42
N ILE A 131 -3.08 -18.29 11.24
CA ILE A 131 -2.68 -17.77 9.93
C ILE A 131 -1.28 -18.29 9.59
N VAL A 132 -1.16 -18.92 8.42
CA VAL A 132 0.10 -19.33 7.81
C VAL A 132 0.34 -18.54 6.54
N PHE A 133 1.57 -18.13 6.30
CA PHE A 133 1.96 -17.46 5.06
C PHE A 133 2.70 -18.48 4.19
N LEU A 134 2.26 -18.61 2.94
CA LEU A 134 2.81 -19.60 2.03
C LEU A 134 3.36 -18.95 0.77
N SER A 135 4.52 -19.43 0.34
CA SER A 135 5.07 -19.16 -0.99
C SER A 135 4.24 -19.86 -2.07
N ALA A 136 4.42 -19.46 -3.33
CA ALA A 136 3.70 -20.08 -4.45
C ALA A 136 4.03 -21.58 -4.63
N ILE A 137 5.18 -22.03 -4.12
CA ILE A 137 5.64 -23.41 -4.22
C ILE A 137 4.90 -24.26 -3.17
N GLU A 138 4.89 -23.81 -1.92
CA GLU A 138 4.21 -24.52 -0.82
C GLU A 138 2.70 -24.54 -1.02
N GLU A 139 2.14 -23.47 -1.59
CA GLU A 139 0.71 -23.37 -1.90
C GLU A 139 0.20 -24.49 -2.81
N ALA A 140 1.06 -25.02 -3.69
CA ALA A 140 0.67 -26.04 -4.67
C ALA A 140 0.24 -27.37 -4.01
N ASP A 141 0.81 -27.69 -2.85
CA ASP A 141 0.54 -28.93 -2.11
C ASP A 141 -0.75 -28.87 -1.27
N HIS A 142 -1.42 -27.70 -1.24
CA HIS A 142 -2.58 -27.44 -0.40
C HIS A 142 -3.86 -27.27 -1.21
N VAL A 143 -4.96 -27.81 -0.67
CA VAL A 143 -6.32 -27.53 -1.13
C VAL A 143 -6.84 -26.33 -0.34
N ILE A 144 -7.15 -25.25 -1.05
CA ILE A 144 -7.46 -23.94 -0.47
C ILE A 144 -8.91 -23.57 -0.80
N ALA A 145 -9.76 -23.42 0.22
CA ALA A 145 -11.12 -22.93 0.06
C ALA A 145 -11.17 -21.40 -0.10
N GLN A 146 -12.15 -20.92 -0.86
CA GLN A 146 -12.39 -19.49 -1.03
C GLN A 146 -12.87 -18.82 0.27
N ALA A 147 -12.59 -17.52 0.42
CA ALA A 147 -13.02 -16.74 1.59
C ALA A 147 -14.55 -16.63 1.72
N SER A 148 -15.28 -16.85 0.62
CA SER A 148 -16.75 -16.82 0.55
C SER A 148 -17.42 -18.13 0.95
N ALA A 149 -16.65 -19.21 1.17
CA ALA A 149 -17.21 -20.50 1.58
C ALA A 149 -17.99 -20.36 2.91
N GLU A 150 -19.14 -21.00 3.02
CA GLU A 150 -19.99 -20.87 4.20
C GLU A 150 -19.37 -21.60 5.40
N VAL A 151 -19.16 -20.86 6.50
CA VAL A 151 -18.62 -21.37 7.77
C VAL A 151 -19.65 -21.14 8.88
N ARG A 152 -20.09 -22.20 9.56
CA ARG A 152 -20.93 -22.11 10.77
C ARG A 152 -20.26 -22.80 11.94
N ASP A 153 -20.25 -22.15 13.11
CA ASP A 153 -19.56 -22.63 14.31
C ASP A 153 -18.09 -23.02 14.05
N GLY A 154 -17.42 -22.30 13.14
CA GLY A 154 -16.04 -22.56 12.73
C GLY A 154 -15.86 -23.74 11.77
N LYS A 155 -16.93 -24.40 11.31
CA LYS A 155 -16.86 -25.53 10.36
C LYS A 155 -17.39 -25.17 8.99
N LEU A 156 -16.77 -25.75 7.95
CA LEU A 156 -17.30 -25.73 6.59
C LEU A 156 -18.59 -26.57 6.54
N VAL A 157 -19.69 -25.97 6.09
CA VAL A 157 -21.03 -26.62 6.13
C VAL A 157 -21.52 -27.15 4.78
N GLU A 158 -20.90 -26.72 3.69
CA GLU A 158 -21.27 -27.16 2.34
C GLU A 158 -20.82 -28.60 2.09
N GLU A 159 -21.59 -29.39 1.33
CA GLU A 159 -21.18 -30.75 0.93
C GLU A 159 -20.01 -30.72 -0.06
N LEU A 160 -19.94 -29.67 -0.89
CA LEU A 160 -18.88 -29.44 -1.86
C LEU A 160 -18.46 -27.98 -1.78
N VAL A 161 -17.20 -27.75 -1.42
CA VAL A 161 -16.61 -26.41 -1.25
C VAL A 161 -15.83 -26.05 -2.51
N ALA A 162 -15.98 -24.81 -2.98
CA ALA A 162 -15.16 -24.26 -4.05
C ALA A 162 -13.72 -24.07 -3.58
N VAL A 163 -12.79 -24.76 -4.24
CA VAL A 163 -11.38 -24.80 -3.85
C VAL A 163 -10.46 -24.50 -5.02
N ARG A 164 -9.27 -24.02 -4.69
CA ARG A 164 -8.13 -23.92 -5.58
C ARG A 164 -7.08 -24.95 -5.16
N HIS A 165 -6.63 -25.75 -6.11
CA HIS A 165 -5.59 -26.76 -5.91
C HIS A 165 -4.76 -26.86 -7.19
N MET A 166 -3.43 -26.85 -7.09
CA MET A 166 -2.53 -26.92 -8.25
C MET A 166 -2.86 -25.89 -9.35
N ASN A 167 -3.21 -24.65 -8.95
CA ASN A 167 -3.62 -23.54 -9.84
C ASN A 167 -4.92 -23.75 -10.62
N GLU A 168 -5.71 -24.79 -10.32
CA GLU A 168 -7.01 -25.03 -10.92
C GLU A 168 -8.15 -24.84 -9.92
N PHE A 169 -9.29 -24.38 -10.41
CA PHE A 169 -10.52 -24.27 -9.62
C PHE A 169 -11.33 -25.56 -9.76
N SER A 170 -11.65 -26.17 -8.62
CA SER A 170 -12.46 -27.38 -8.55
C SER A 170 -13.39 -27.32 -7.34
N VAL A 171 -14.22 -28.34 -7.18
CA VAL A 171 -15.03 -28.53 -5.98
C VAL A 171 -14.56 -29.79 -5.27
N LYS A 172 -14.41 -29.73 -3.95
CA LYS A 172 -13.96 -30.85 -3.12
C LYS A 172 -14.79 -30.95 -1.85
N ALA A 173 -14.78 -32.13 -1.24
CA ALA A 173 -15.41 -32.33 0.06
C ALA A 173 -14.66 -31.55 1.15
N PRO A 174 -15.34 -31.04 2.20
CA PRO A 174 -14.73 -30.28 3.29
C PRO A 174 -13.54 -30.97 3.96
N GLU A 175 -13.53 -32.31 3.98
CA GLU A 175 -12.47 -33.11 4.61
C GLU A 175 -11.13 -33.03 3.86
N GLU A 176 -11.17 -32.71 2.57
CA GLU A 176 -9.95 -32.52 1.76
C GLU A 176 -9.38 -31.10 1.88
N VAL A 177 -10.13 -30.15 2.46
CA VAL A 177 -9.71 -28.75 2.57
C VAL A 177 -8.67 -28.61 3.67
N THR A 178 -7.49 -28.10 3.30
CA THR A 178 -6.37 -27.89 4.23
C THR A 178 -6.23 -26.44 4.68
N LEU A 179 -6.64 -25.49 3.84
CA LEU A 179 -6.49 -24.07 4.07
C LEU A 179 -7.73 -23.31 3.56
N MET A 180 -7.90 -22.09 4.03
CA MET A 180 -8.93 -21.15 3.56
C MET A 180 -8.33 -19.76 3.39
N ASP A 181 -8.76 -19.04 2.36
CA ASP A 181 -8.42 -17.63 2.17
C ASP A 181 -8.80 -16.77 3.39
N VAL A 182 -8.01 -15.72 3.67
CA VAL A 182 -8.29 -14.83 4.82
C VAL A 182 -9.35 -13.80 4.49
N SER A 183 -9.33 -13.26 3.27
CA SER A 183 -10.23 -12.18 2.87
C SER A 183 -10.31 -12.07 1.35
N PRO A 184 -11.47 -11.72 0.76
CA PRO A 184 -11.56 -11.42 -0.68
C PRO A 184 -10.61 -10.32 -1.14
N ARG A 185 -10.27 -9.37 -0.25
CA ARG A 185 -9.34 -8.26 -0.55
C ARG A 185 -7.89 -8.71 -0.78
N GLN A 186 -7.56 -9.94 -0.41
CA GLN A 186 -6.19 -10.45 -0.56
C GLN A 186 -5.74 -10.52 -2.01
N VAL A 187 -6.67 -10.63 -2.97
CA VAL A 187 -6.38 -10.81 -4.40
C VAL A 187 -6.00 -9.50 -5.09
N VAL A 188 -6.51 -8.37 -4.58
CA VAL A 188 -6.39 -7.06 -5.21
C VAL A 188 -5.38 -6.17 -4.47
N SER A 189 -4.89 -5.14 -5.14
CA SER A 189 -4.02 -4.13 -4.55
C SER A 189 -4.79 -3.15 -3.66
N VAL A 190 -4.04 -2.33 -2.92
CA VAL A 190 -4.60 -1.25 -2.10
C VAL A 190 -5.47 -0.30 -2.93
N ALA A 191 -5.02 0.13 -4.11
CA ALA A 191 -5.78 1.05 -4.96
C ALA A 191 -7.07 0.43 -5.52
N ALA A 192 -7.01 -0.83 -5.96
CA ALA A 192 -8.20 -1.55 -6.44
C ALA A 192 -9.18 -1.84 -5.29
N SER A 193 -8.69 -2.09 -4.06
CA SER A 193 -9.52 -2.34 -2.88
C SER A 193 -10.31 -1.12 -2.38
N LEU A 194 -10.02 0.08 -2.90
CA LEU A 194 -10.77 1.31 -2.62
C LEU A 194 -11.99 1.50 -3.54
N ILE A 195 -12.16 0.65 -4.57
CA ILE A 195 -13.31 0.72 -5.47
C ILE A 195 -14.48 -0.01 -4.81
N PRO A 196 -15.59 0.67 -4.45
CA PRO A 196 -16.79 0.00 -3.96
C PRO A 196 -17.45 -0.78 -5.11
N PHE A 197 -18.07 -1.92 -4.79
CA PHE A 197 -18.78 -2.77 -5.75
C PHE A 197 -17.90 -3.27 -6.91
N LEU A 198 -16.62 -3.52 -6.64
CA LEU A 198 -15.64 -3.98 -7.63
C LEU A 198 -16.09 -5.24 -8.38
N GLU A 199 -16.84 -6.13 -7.72
CA GLU A 199 -17.43 -7.33 -8.29
C GLU A 199 -18.47 -7.09 -9.39
N HIS A 200 -18.97 -5.85 -9.51
CA HIS A 200 -19.91 -5.42 -10.54
C HIS A 200 -19.25 -4.63 -11.67
N ASP A 201 -17.95 -4.38 -11.59
CA ASP A 201 -17.17 -3.66 -12.59
C ASP A 201 -16.39 -4.60 -13.51
N ASP A 202 -16.27 -4.23 -14.78
CA ASP A 202 -15.35 -4.88 -15.70
C ASP A 202 -13.88 -4.63 -15.29
N ALA A 203 -13.02 -5.64 -15.46
CA ALA A 203 -11.62 -5.56 -15.04
C ALA A 203 -10.85 -4.40 -15.70
N ASN A 204 -11.12 -4.07 -16.97
CA ASN A 204 -10.45 -2.96 -17.64
C ASN A 204 -10.91 -1.60 -17.09
N ARG A 205 -12.18 -1.50 -16.68
CA ARG A 205 -12.74 -0.28 -16.04
C ARG A 205 -12.21 -0.12 -14.63
N ALA A 206 -12.10 -1.20 -13.87
CA ALA A 206 -11.46 -1.21 -12.56
C ALA A 206 -9.97 -0.83 -12.64
N LEU A 207 -9.24 -1.30 -13.66
CA LEU A 207 -7.86 -0.91 -13.94
C LEU A 207 -7.75 0.61 -14.12
N MET A 208 -8.57 1.18 -15.01
CA MET A 208 -8.58 2.63 -15.23
C MET A 208 -8.95 3.39 -13.94
N GLY A 209 -9.97 2.93 -13.21
CA GLY A 209 -10.39 3.54 -11.94
C GLY A 209 -9.27 3.55 -10.88
N SER A 210 -8.57 2.43 -10.70
CA SER A 210 -7.44 2.34 -9.78
C SER A 210 -6.28 3.26 -10.16
N ASN A 211 -6.02 3.41 -11.46
CA ASN A 211 -4.98 4.31 -11.99
C ASN A 211 -5.37 5.79 -11.88
N MET A 212 -6.64 6.13 -12.09
CA MET A 212 -7.16 7.50 -12.00
C MET A 212 -7.14 8.04 -10.56
N GLN A 213 -7.41 7.20 -9.56
CA GLN A 213 -7.35 7.61 -8.15
C GLN A 213 -5.96 8.18 -7.76
N ARG A 214 -4.88 7.64 -8.32
CA ARG A 214 -3.51 8.12 -8.05
C ARG A 214 -3.20 9.49 -8.66
N GLN A 215 -4.03 9.94 -9.59
CA GLN A 215 -3.89 11.23 -10.26
C GLN A 215 -4.77 12.30 -9.61
N ALA A 216 -5.61 11.94 -8.64
CA ALA A 216 -6.49 12.87 -7.96
C ALA A 216 -5.66 13.96 -7.24
N VAL A 217 -5.97 15.22 -7.57
CA VAL A 217 -5.29 16.39 -6.99
C VAL A 217 -5.94 16.72 -5.63
N PRO A 218 -5.16 16.98 -4.57
CA PRO A 218 -5.70 17.38 -3.29
C PRO A 218 -6.58 18.62 -3.38
N THR A 219 -7.82 18.50 -2.92
CA THR A 219 -8.80 19.60 -2.92
C THR A 219 -8.62 20.48 -1.67
N LEU A 220 -9.08 21.73 -1.75
CA LEU A 220 -9.05 22.63 -0.59
C LEU A 220 -9.95 22.12 0.56
N ARG A 221 -11.07 21.51 0.17
CA ARG A 221 -12.07 20.87 1.02
C ARG A 221 -12.21 19.42 0.56
N ALA A 222 -11.42 18.55 1.17
CA ALA A 222 -11.57 17.11 1.02
C ALA A 222 -12.79 16.66 1.84
N GLU A 223 -13.54 15.71 1.29
CA GLU A 223 -14.69 15.12 1.96
C GLU A 223 -14.58 13.61 1.82
N LYS A 224 -14.72 12.88 2.94
CA LYS A 224 -14.71 11.43 2.91
C LYS A 224 -15.84 10.87 2.02
N PRO A 225 -15.63 9.73 1.34
CA PRO A 225 -16.67 9.14 0.51
C PRO A 225 -17.86 8.70 1.36
N LEU A 226 -19.09 8.98 0.91
CA LEU A 226 -20.30 8.47 1.57
C LEU A 226 -20.42 6.94 1.46
N VAL A 227 -19.85 6.36 0.41
CA VAL A 227 -19.78 4.91 0.19
C VAL A 227 -18.30 4.55 0.06
N GLY A 228 -17.74 3.93 1.10
CA GLY A 228 -16.35 3.50 1.15
C GLY A 228 -16.21 1.98 1.34
N THR A 229 -14.98 1.48 1.27
CA THR A 229 -14.67 0.06 1.46
C THR A 229 -14.10 -0.25 2.85
N GLY A 230 -13.74 0.77 3.62
CA GLY A 230 -13.04 0.64 4.91
C GLY A 230 -11.52 0.49 4.78
N MET A 231 -10.98 0.61 3.56
CA MET A 231 -9.53 0.67 3.34
C MET A 231 -8.98 2.10 3.47
N GLU A 232 -9.85 3.11 3.37
CA GLU A 232 -9.52 4.54 3.38
C GLU A 232 -8.72 4.94 4.62
N ARG A 233 -9.13 4.44 5.80
CA ARG A 233 -8.44 4.68 7.07
C ARG A 233 -7.03 4.09 7.10
N ASN A 234 -6.88 2.87 6.59
CA ASN A 234 -5.58 2.20 6.54
C ASN A 234 -4.63 2.95 5.60
N VAL A 235 -5.13 3.38 4.43
CA VAL A 235 -4.34 4.19 3.48
C VAL A 235 -3.92 5.52 4.09
N ALA A 236 -4.84 6.22 4.76
CA ALA A 236 -4.53 7.49 5.40
C ALA A 236 -3.46 7.34 6.51
N LEU A 237 -3.55 6.28 7.31
CA LEU A 237 -2.61 6.00 8.40
C LEU A 237 -1.24 5.52 7.89
N ASP A 238 -1.21 4.51 7.02
CA ASP A 238 0.03 3.88 6.54
C ASP A 238 0.79 4.74 5.51
N SER A 239 0.14 5.74 4.91
CA SER A 239 0.81 6.67 4.00
C SER A 239 1.84 7.54 4.71
N GLY A 240 1.64 7.77 6.02
CA GLY A 240 2.44 8.68 6.82
C GLY A 240 2.10 10.16 6.62
N VAL A 241 1.00 10.48 5.92
CA VAL A 241 0.56 11.88 5.74
C VAL A 241 -0.17 12.43 6.97
N CYS A 242 -0.81 11.54 7.76
CA CYS A 242 -1.47 11.88 9.01
C CYS A 242 -0.45 11.91 10.15
N VAL A 243 -0.68 12.79 11.13
CA VAL A 243 0.11 12.79 12.37
C VAL A 243 -0.56 11.85 13.34
N THR A 244 0.14 10.81 13.79
CA THR A 244 -0.37 9.83 14.76
C THR A 244 0.30 9.98 16.12
N ALA A 245 -0.46 9.68 17.17
CA ALA A 245 0.03 9.67 18.54
C ALA A 245 1.01 8.52 18.76
N ARG A 246 2.21 8.83 19.27
CA ARG A 246 3.21 7.82 19.65
C ARG A 246 2.85 7.14 20.96
N ARG A 247 2.29 7.91 21.90
CA ARG A 247 1.91 7.52 23.25
C ARG A 247 0.50 8.02 23.56
N GLY A 248 -0.19 7.29 24.44
CA GLY A 248 -1.48 7.70 24.99
C GLY A 248 -1.33 8.87 25.96
N GLY A 249 -2.36 9.69 26.03
CA GLY A 249 -2.31 10.88 26.87
C GLY A 249 -3.50 11.82 26.70
N VAL A 250 -3.39 12.99 27.29
CA VAL A 250 -4.38 14.06 27.19
C VAL A 250 -3.80 15.24 26.43
N VAL A 251 -4.58 15.77 25.48
CA VAL A 251 -4.17 16.93 24.69
C VAL A 251 -4.15 18.19 25.56
N ASP A 252 -2.95 18.73 25.80
CA ASP A 252 -2.73 19.89 26.67
C ASP A 252 -2.96 21.21 25.92
N SER A 253 -2.44 21.30 24.68
CA SER A 253 -2.66 22.44 23.79
C SER A 253 -2.67 22.03 22.32
N VAL A 254 -3.49 22.73 21.54
CA VAL A 254 -3.61 22.54 20.09
C VAL A 254 -3.56 23.91 19.44
N ASP A 255 -2.67 24.05 18.46
CA ASP A 255 -2.67 25.17 17.54
C ASP A 255 -2.58 24.68 16.08
N ALA A 256 -2.65 25.60 15.12
CA ALA A 256 -2.63 25.24 13.70
C ALA A 256 -1.28 24.69 13.21
N SER A 257 -0.23 24.79 14.02
CA SER A 257 1.18 24.47 13.71
C SER A 257 1.77 23.37 14.58
N ARG A 258 1.22 23.10 15.76
CA ARG A 258 1.68 22.08 16.69
C ARG A 258 0.57 21.58 17.60
N ILE A 259 0.74 20.35 18.07
CA ILE A 259 -0.10 19.66 19.04
C ILE A 259 0.80 19.22 20.19
N VAL A 260 0.39 19.52 21.42
CA VAL A 260 1.12 19.13 22.64
C VAL A 260 0.26 18.17 23.44
N ILE A 261 0.82 16.99 23.71
CA ILE A 261 0.16 15.92 24.45
C ILE A 261 0.90 15.70 25.75
N ARG A 262 0.16 15.72 26.85
CA ARG A 262 0.64 15.27 28.15
C ARG A 262 0.47 13.76 28.19
N VAL A 263 1.59 13.05 28.21
CA VAL A 263 1.61 11.58 28.18
C VAL A 263 1.13 11.04 29.53
N ASN A 264 0.46 9.89 29.51
CA ASN A 264 0.07 9.20 30.74
C ASN A 264 1.31 8.72 31.50
N ASP A 265 1.34 8.85 32.83
CA ASP A 265 2.50 8.47 33.65
C ASP A 265 2.91 7.00 33.46
N ASP A 266 1.95 6.11 33.15
CA ASP A 266 2.19 4.68 32.89
C ASP A 266 2.97 4.40 31.59
N GLU A 267 2.96 5.34 30.64
CA GLU A 267 3.63 5.24 29.32
C GLU A 267 4.93 6.06 29.27
N VAL A 268 5.35 6.65 30.39
CA VAL A 268 6.60 7.42 30.49
C VAL A 268 7.72 6.52 30.99
N GLU A 269 8.72 6.29 30.15
CA GLU A 269 9.95 5.60 30.56
C GLU A 269 10.81 6.50 31.46
N ALA A 270 11.57 5.88 32.37
CA ALA A 270 12.40 6.60 33.35
C ALA A 270 13.48 7.44 32.65
N GLY A 271 13.35 8.76 32.73
CA GLY A 271 14.28 9.73 32.13
C GLY A 271 13.72 10.47 30.90
N GLU A 272 12.51 10.14 30.45
CA GLU A 272 11.86 10.84 29.34
C GLU A 272 11.00 12.03 29.82
N ALA A 273 10.84 13.03 28.94
CA ALA A 273 9.87 14.09 29.15
C ALA A 273 8.45 13.53 28.96
N GLY A 274 7.57 13.69 29.96
CA GLY A 274 6.14 13.30 29.91
C GLY A 274 5.28 14.19 29.00
N VAL A 275 5.89 14.80 27.97
CA VAL A 275 5.23 15.70 27.02
C VAL A 275 5.71 15.37 25.61
N ASP A 276 4.77 15.07 24.73
CA ASP A 276 5.02 14.90 23.31
C ASP A 276 4.60 16.16 22.52
N ILE A 277 5.49 16.64 21.66
CA ILE A 277 5.25 17.80 20.80
C ILE A 277 5.27 17.35 19.35
N TYR A 278 4.15 17.54 18.65
CA TYR A 278 3.99 17.20 17.24
C TYR A 278 3.92 18.49 16.43
N THR A 279 4.89 18.74 15.56
CA THR A 279 4.90 19.89 14.64
C THR A 279 4.20 19.52 13.33
N LEU A 280 3.24 20.35 12.91
CA LEU A 280 2.44 20.15 11.70
C LEU A 280 3.10 20.82 10.49
N ILE A 281 3.07 20.14 9.35
CA ILE A 281 3.53 20.66 8.07
C ILE A 281 2.49 21.63 7.52
N LYS A 282 2.90 22.86 7.20
CA LYS A 282 2.01 23.90 6.64
C LYS A 282 2.50 24.33 5.26
N TYR A 283 1.59 24.31 4.29
CA TYR A 283 1.75 24.89 2.94
C TYR A 283 3.10 24.56 2.27
N THR A 284 3.53 23.31 2.37
CA THR A 284 4.77 22.84 1.75
C THR A 284 4.47 22.31 0.35
N ARG A 285 5.36 22.57 -0.60
CA ARG A 285 5.20 22.12 -2.00
C ARG A 285 5.58 20.65 -2.12
N SER A 286 4.75 19.84 -2.78
CA SER A 286 5.07 18.45 -3.14
C SER A 286 5.96 18.35 -4.38
N ASN A 287 6.41 17.14 -4.68
CA ASN A 287 7.12 16.79 -5.90
C ASN A 287 6.36 17.15 -7.20
N GLN A 288 5.02 17.10 -7.17
CA GLN A 288 4.14 17.40 -8.32
C GLN A 288 3.57 18.82 -8.25
N ASN A 289 4.16 19.70 -7.45
CA ASN A 289 3.72 21.09 -7.24
C ASN A 289 2.32 21.22 -6.62
N THR A 290 1.84 20.19 -5.91
CA THR A 290 0.62 20.27 -5.07
C THR A 290 0.97 20.80 -3.67
N CYS A 291 -0.05 21.03 -2.85
CA CYS A 291 0.09 21.57 -1.49
C CYS A 291 -0.02 20.46 -0.43
N ILE A 292 1.03 20.32 0.38
CA ILE A 292 1.06 19.49 1.58
C ILE A 292 0.73 20.36 2.79
N ASN A 293 -0.39 20.08 3.43
CA ASN A 293 -0.85 20.84 4.58
C ASN A 293 -1.56 19.91 5.57
N GLN A 294 -1.11 19.95 6.82
CA GLN A 294 -1.71 19.21 7.92
C GLN A 294 -2.65 20.10 8.73
N ARG A 295 -3.76 19.54 9.19
CA ARG A 295 -4.78 20.24 9.98
C ARG A 295 -5.06 19.44 11.25
N PRO A 296 -4.98 20.06 12.45
CA PRO A 296 -5.27 19.35 13.68
C PRO A 296 -6.74 18.91 13.71
N LEU A 297 -6.96 17.67 14.15
CA LEU A 297 -8.28 17.06 14.31
C LEU A 297 -8.74 17.13 15.78
N VAL A 298 -7.80 16.93 16.70
CA VAL A 298 -8.04 16.90 18.14
C VAL A 298 -8.26 18.28 18.75
N LYS A 299 -8.93 18.31 19.90
CA LYS A 299 -9.19 19.50 20.71
C LYS A 299 -8.48 19.36 22.06
N LYS A 300 -8.27 20.50 22.71
CA LYS A 300 -7.72 20.53 24.08
C LYS A 300 -8.63 19.74 25.02
N GLY A 301 -8.04 18.83 25.79
CA GLY A 301 -8.73 17.96 26.74
C GLY A 301 -9.15 16.60 26.17
N ASP A 302 -8.97 16.36 24.87
CA ASP A 302 -9.24 15.05 24.29
C ASP A 302 -8.24 14.01 24.83
N VAL A 303 -8.75 12.80 25.09
CA VAL A 303 -7.93 11.65 25.48
C VAL A 303 -7.60 10.87 24.22
N VAL A 304 -6.32 10.59 23.99
CA VAL A 304 -5.85 9.85 22.82
C VAL A 304 -5.13 8.59 23.25
N ALA A 305 -5.24 7.55 22.44
CA ALA A 305 -4.47 6.32 22.55
C ALA A 305 -3.30 6.30 21.56
N VAL A 306 -2.38 5.36 21.76
CA VAL A 306 -1.32 5.05 20.81
C VAL A 306 -1.91 4.79 19.42
N LYS A 307 -1.33 5.40 18.38
CA LYS A 307 -1.76 5.38 16.96
C LYS A 307 -3.04 6.13 16.61
N ASP A 308 -3.66 6.85 17.54
CA ASP A 308 -4.77 7.74 17.17
C ASP A 308 -4.30 8.88 16.27
N ILE A 309 -5.17 9.30 15.35
CA ILE A 309 -4.89 10.36 14.38
C ILE A 309 -5.11 11.72 15.04
N LEU A 310 -4.03 12.49 15.16
CA LEU A 310 -3.99 13.81 15.79
C LEU A 310 -4.26 14.93 14.78
N ALA A 311 -3.78 14.77 13.55
CA ALA A 311 -3.96 15.73 12.47
C ALA A 311 -4.10 15.03 11.13
N ASP A 312 -5.04 15.52 10.32
CA ASP A 312 -5.24 15.09 8.94
C ASP A 312 -4.18 15.69 8.03
N GLY A 313 -3.76 14.92 7.02
CA GLY A 313 -2.90 15.36 5.94
C GLY A 313 -3.67 15.92 4.74
N SER A 314 -2.96 16.12 3.63
CA SER A 314 -3.61 16.43 2.35
C SER A 314 -4.44 15.24 1.85
N SER A 315 -5.63 15.51 1.29
CA SER A 315 -6.57 14.48 0.81
C SER A 315 -6.98 13.46 1.90
N VAL A 316 -7.15 13.93 3.13
CA VAL A 316 -7.67 13.15 4.26
C VAL A 316 -8.75 13.98 4.96
N ASP A 317 -9.81 13.31 5.38
CA ASP A 317 -10.90 13.88 6.17
C ASP A 317 -11.23 12.93 7.31
N MET A 318 -11.09 13.39 8.57
CA MET A 318 -11.37 12.60 9.77
C MET A 318 -10.57 11.29 9.84
N GLY A 319 -9.32 11.31 9.37
CA GLY A 319 -8.46 10.11 9.33
C GLY A 319 -8.79 9.10 8.23
N GLU A 320 -9.66 9.45 7.26
CA GLU A 320 -9.98 8.63 6.10
C GLU A 320 -9.51 9.29 4.81
N LEU A 321 -9.02 8.49 3.86
CA LEU A 321 -8.64 8.98 2.54
C LEU A 321 -9.83 9.67 1.85
N ALA A 322 -9.61 10.92 1.45
CA ALA A 322 -10.62 11.78 0.82
C ALA A 322 -10.03 12.45 -0.42
N LEU A 323 -10.12 11.77 -1.57
CA LEU A 323 -9.54 12.22 -2.84
C LEU A 323 -10.43 13.24 -3.60
N GLY A 324 -11.66 13.46 -3.15
CA GLY A 324 -12.65 14.26 -3.88
C GLY A 324 -13.75 14.83 -2.98
N GLN A 325 -14.95 14.97 -3.54
CA GLN A 325 -16.15 15.48 -2.86
C GLN A 325 -17.38 14.66 -3.24
N ASN A 326 -18.37 14.61 -2.36
CA ASN A 326 -19.64 13.95 -2.67
C ASN A 326 -20.52 14.89 -3.50
N MET A 327 -21.01 14.42 -4.64
CA MET A 327 -21.84 15.22 -5.54
C MET A 327 -23.20 14.57 -5.77
N ARG A 328 -24.25 15.38 -5.92
CA ARG A 328 -25.55 14.90 -6.38
C ARG A 328 -25.53 14.76 -7.91
N VAL A 329 -25.60 13.53 -8.39
CA VAL A 329 -25.56 13.19 -9.81
C VAL A 329 -26.95 12.82 -10.32
N ALA A 330 -27.28 13.23 -11.55
CA ALA A 330 -28.49 12.83 -12.26
C ALA A 330 -28.11 12.15 -13.58
N PHE A 331 -28.61 10.94 -13.81
CA PHE A 331 -28.38 10.19 -15.04
C PHE A 331 -29.47 10.53 -16.06
N MET A 332 -29.20 11.50 -16.92
CA MET A 332 -30.11 11.93 -17.99
C MET A 332 -29.36 12.67 -19.10
N PRO A 333 -29.76 12.52 -20.37
CA PRO A 333 -29.25 13.37 -21.43
C PRO A 333 -29.71 14.82 -21.22
N TRP A 334 -28.85 15.79 -21.50
CA TRP A 334 -29.19 17.22 -21.37
C TRP A 334 -28.69 18.01 -22.56
N ASN A 335 -29.58 18.26 -23.53
CA ASN A 335 -29.35 19.12 -24.69
C ASN A 335 -28.04 18.87 -25.46
N GLY A 336 -27.53 17.63 -25.43
CA GLY A 336 -26.27 17.24 -26.07
C GLY A 336 -24.99 17.70 -25.35
N TYR A 337 -25.08 18.40 -24.21
CA TYR A 337 -23.90 18.85 -23.45
C TYR A 337 -23.16 17.71 -22.77
N ASN A 338 -23.84 16.59 -22.51
CA ASN A 338 -23.24 15.35 -22.04
C ASN A 338 -23.14 14.30 -23.15
N PHE A 339 -22.83 14.74 -24.37
CA PHE A 339 -22.55 13.82 -25.47
C PHE A 339 -21.21 13.09 -25.23
N GLU A 340 -21.19 11.79 -25.55
CA GLU A 340 -20.09 10.86 -25.25
C GLU A 340 -19.73 10.88 -23.76
N ASP A 341 -18.48 11.20 -23.41
CA ASP A 341 -17.95 11.19 -22.04
C ASP A 341 -17.95 12.59 -21.40
N SER A 342 -18.66 13.56 -22.00
CA SER A 342 -18.72 14.93 -21.47
C SER A 342 -19.57 15.00 -20.20
N ILE A 343 -19.10 15.78 -19.21
CA ILE A 343 -19.78 15.98 -17.93
C ILE A 343 -20.29 17.41 -17.83
N LEU A 344 -21.58 17.57 -17.50
CA LEU A 344 -22.17 18.86 -17.17
C LEU A 344 -22.12 19.09 -15.65
N ILE A 345 -21.55 20.22 -15.24
CA ILE A 345 -21.38 20.58 -13.83
C ILE A 345 -22.25 21.80 -13.50
N SER A 346 -22.86 21.79 -12.31
CA SER A 346 -23.59 22.95 -11.82
C SER A 346 -22.64 24.06 -11.38
N GLU A 347 -22.96 25.30 -11.72
CA GLU A 347 -22.19 26.49 -11.28
C GLU A 347 -22.04 26.56 -9.75
N ARG A 348 -22.95 25.95 -8.97
CA ARG A 348 -22.86 25.91 -7.49
C ARG A 348 -21.63 25.19 -6.94
N VAL A 349 -20.92 24.43 -7.77
CA VAL A 349 -19.73 23.67 -7.40
C VAL A 349 -18.48 24.56 -7.43
N VAL A 350 -18.51 25.62 -8.23
CA VAL A 350 -17.44 26.64 -8.37
C VAL A 350 -17.66 27.73 -7.33
#